data_AF-A0A7Y9E3C1-F1
#
_entry.id   AF-A0A7Y9E3C1-F1
#
_cell.length_a   1.000
_cell.length_b   1.000
_cell.length_c   1.000
_cell.angle_alpha   90.00
_cell.angle_beta   90.00
_cell.angle_gamma   90.00
#
_symmetry.space_group_name_H-M   'P 1'
#
loop_
_entity.id
_entity.type
_entity.pdbx_description
1 polymer ?
#
loop_
_entity_poly.entity_id
_entity_poly.type
_entity_poly.pdbx_seq_one_letter_code
_entity_poly.pdbx_strand_id
1 'polypeptide(L)'
;MTFQPPEGYVDPTDEQQVTAVLASVLRALGVPGLGDLIGRIPGSRVEAARPGGLFRAAVPASVWLDAEHQLVLTDPAVLAHVVGGVVLARDPLPPGRLPGALAPLLVTTVLDQGSQPEAAVVLTAARESSERWQP
;
A
#
# COMPACT_ATOMS: atom_id res chain seq x y z
N MET A 1 25.92 -3.78 -4.90
CA MET A 1 26.09 -2.35 -4.56
C MET A 1 24.91 -1.98 -3.69
N THR A 2 25.16 -1.45 -2.49
CA THR A 2 24.08 -1.00 -1.60
C THR A 2 23.60 0.35 -2.10
N PHE A 3 22.32 0.46 -2.46
CA PHE A 3 21.73 1.76 -2.78
C PHE A 3 21.70 2.61 -1.51
N GLN A 4 22.08 3.88 -1.61
CA GLN A 4 21.94 4.83 -0.53
C GLN A 4 21.14 6.03 -1.05
N PRO A 5 19.95 6.30 -0.48
CA PRO A 5 19.12 7.40 -0.93
C PRO A 5 19.80 8.76 -0.66
N PRO A 6 19.47 9.82 -1.42
CA PRO A 6 19.92 11.17 -1.13
C PRO A 6 19.52 11.61 0.29
N GLU A 7 20.24 12.58 0.84
CA GLU A 7 19.91 13.12 2.17
C GLU A 7 18.47 13.65 2.21
N GLY A 8 17.75 13.30 3.28
CA GLY A 8 16.34 13.65 3.47
C GLY A 8 15.33 12.77 2.76
N TYR A 9 15.75 11.88 1.84
CA TYR A 9 14.85 10.92 1.21
C TYR A 9 14.53 9.77 2.16
N VAL A 10 13.35 9.18 1.96
CA VAL A 10 12.96 7.94 2.63
C VAL A 10 13.79 6.80 2.06
N ASP A 11 14.40 6.00 2.95
CA ASP A 11 15.06 4.77 2.56
C ASP A 11 14.02 3.67 2.29
N PRO A 12 13.89 3.19 1.04
CA PRO A 12 12.89 2.18 0.68
C PRO A 12 13.28 0.77 1.15
N THR A 13 14.47 0.59 1.73
CA THR A 13 14.94 -0.66 2.32
C THR A 13 14.87 -0.66 3.86
N ASP A 14 14.58 0.49 4.47
CA ASP A 14 14.35 0.62 5.91
C ASP A 14 12.86 0.40 6.22
N GLU A 15 12.54 -0.80 6.73
CA GLU A 15 11.17 -1.17 7.10
C GLU A 15 10.51 -0.18 8.07
N GLN A 16 11.25 0.46 8.97
CA GLN A 16 10.68 1.41 9.93
C GLN A 16 10.27 2.70 9.24
N GLN A 17 11.10 3.21 8.34
CA GLN A 17 10.76 4.39 7.54
C GLN A 17 9.59 4.12 6.60
N VAL A 18 9.59 2.97 5.92
CA VAL A 18 8.47 2.57 5.05
C VAL A 18 7.18 2.44 5.88
N THR A 19 7.22 1.78 7.03
CA THR A 19 6.06 1.68 7.94
C THR A 19 5.53 3.05 8.35
N ALA A 20 6.41 4.00 8.69
CA ALA A 20 6.03 5.35 9.09
C ALA A 20 5.33 6.11 7.96
N VAL A 21 5.83 6.00 6.73
CA VAL A 21 5.21 6.61 5.54
C VAL A 21 3.83 6.01 5.29
N LEU A 22 3.71 4.68 5.27
CA LEU A 22 2.43 4.00 5.07
C LEU A 22 1.42 4.38 6.16
N ALA A 23 1.86 4.48 7.42
CA ALA A 23 1.00 4.90 8.53
C ALA A 23 0.53 6.35 8.38
N SER A 24 1.41 7.25 7.93
CA SER A 24 1.08 8.64 7.66
C SER A 24 0.06 8.77 6.53
N VAL A 25 0.30 8.07 5.42
CA VAL A 25 -0.62 8.03 4.26
C VAL A 25 -1.97 7.45 4.64
N LEU A 26 -2.00 6.35 5.38
CA LEU A 26 -3.25 5.76 5.87
C LEU A 26 -4.03 6.76 6.74
N ARG A 27 -3.35 7.49 7.62
CA ARG A 27 -3.99 8.48 8.50
C ARG A 27 -4.57 9.65 7.71
N ALA A 28 -3.83 10.15 6.73
CA ALA A 28 -4.23 11.32 5.94
C ALA A 28 -5.27 11.01 4.86
N LEU A 29 -5.13 9.87 4.18
CA LEU A 29 -5.86 9.56 2.94
C LEU A 29 -6.66 8.24 3.00
N GLY A 30 -6.57 7.50 4.11
CA GLY A 30 -7.23 6.21 4.26
C GLY A 30 -6.64 5.09 3.38
N VAL A 31 -7.36 3.97 3.34
CA VAL A 31 -6.99 2.79 2.53
C VAL A 31 -6.87 3.09 1.02
N PRO A 32 -7.70 3.96 0.41
CA PRO A 32 -7.51 4.34 -1.00
C PRO A 32 -6.15 4.99 -1.26
N GLY A 33 -5.72 5.91 -0.39
CA GLY A 33 -4.41 6.55 -0.53
C GLY A 33 -3.23 5.59 -0.37
N LEU A 34 -3.37 4.58 0.48
CA LEU A 34 -2.41 3.47 0.55
C LEU A 34 -2.35 2.68 -0.76
N GLY A 35 -3.51 2.33 -1.32
CA GLY A 35 -3.59 1.63 -2.61
C GLY A 35 -2.90 2.42 -3.72
N ASP A 36 -3.23 3.71 -3.84
CA ASP A 36 -2.62 4.61 -4.83
C ASP A 36 -1.11 4.76 -4.66
N LEU A 37 -0.62 4.85 -3.42
CA LEU A 37 0.82 4.85 -3.13
C LEU A 37 1.46 3.55 -3.61
N ILE A 38 0.91 2.41 -3.19
CA ILE A 38 1.49 1.11 -3.51
C ILE A 38 1.55 0.95 -5.02
N GLY A 39 0.47 1.22 -5.76
CA GLY A 39 0.44 1.09 -7.22
C GLY A 39 1.44 1.97 -8.00
N ARG A 40 2.13 2.91 -7.34
CA ARG A 40 3.23 3.70 -7.93
C ARG A 40 4.61 3.08 -7.69
N ILE A 41 4.72 2.07 -6.82
CA ILE A 41 5.96 1.34 -6.56
C ILE A 41 6.18 0.34 -7.70
N PRO A 42 7.35 0.34 -8.38
CA PRO A 42 7.63 -0.62 -9.44
C PRO A 42 7.56 -2.07 -8.95
N GLY A 43 6.95 -2.94 -9.75
CA GLY A 43 6.71 -4.35 -9.40
C GLY A 43 5.34 -4.61 -8.77
N SER A 44 4.72 -3.57 -8.22
CA SER A 44 3.37 -3.67 -7.68
C SER A 44 2.29 -3.42 -8.74
N ARG A 45 1.07 -3.88 -8.47
CA ARG A 45 -0.10 -3.66 -9.32
C ARG A 45 -1.35 -3.47 -8.49
N VAL A 46 -2.15 -2.46 -8.80
CA VAL A 46 -3.45 -2.25 -8.16
C VAL A 46 -4.55 -2.57 -9.16
N GLU A 47 -5.48 -3.42 -8.76
CA GLU A 47 -6.72 -3.65 -9.48
C GLU A 47 -7.86 -2.98 -8.72
N ALA A 48 -8.53 -2.02 -9.38
CA ALA A 48 -9.69 -1.36 -8.81
C ALA A 48 -10.87 -2.32 -8.62
N ALA A 49 -11.70 -2.04 -7.60
CA ALA A 49 -12.94 -2.77 -7.37
C ALA A 49 -13.86 -2.67 -8.58
N ARG A 50 -14.60 -3.75 -8.84
CA ARG A 50 -15.65 -3.79 -9.87
C ARG A 50 -17.01 -3.98 -9.20
N PRO A 51 -17.99 -3.10 -9.48
CA PRO A 51 -19.31 -3.24 -8.90
C PRO A 51 -19.96 -4.55 -9.37
N GLY A 52 -20.75 -5.16 -8.48
CA GLY A 52 -21.62 -6.27 -8.83
C GLY A 52 -22.78 -5.81 -9.70
N GLY A 53 -23.49 -6.77 -10.30
CA GLY A 53 -24.74 -6.54 -11.03
C GLY A 53 -25.76 -7.63 -10.72
N LEU A 54 -26.97 -7.55 -11.31
CA LEU A 54 -28.07 -8.50 -11.07
C LEU A 54 -27.68 -9.98 -11.22
N PHE A 55 -26.63 -10.29 -11.97
CA PHE A 55 -26.12 -11.65 -12.21
C PHE A 55 -24.61 -11.80 -11.97
N ARG A 56 -23.95 -10.84 -11.32
CA ARG A 56 -22.49 -10.87 -11.09
C ARG A 56 -22.14 -10.40 -9.69
N ALA A 57 -21.30 -11.17 -9.00
CA ALA A 57 -20.75 -10.77 -7.72
C ALA A 57 -19.84 -9.53 -7.88
N ALA A 58 -19.82 -8.68 -6.84
CA ALA A 58 -18.86 -7.60 -6.76
C ALA A 58 -17.43 -8.16 -6.62
N VAL A 59 -16.46 -7.52 -7.28
CA VAL A 59 -15.04 -7.85 -7.14
C VAL A 59 -14.40 -6.75 -6.30
N PRO A 60 -13.81 -7.06 -5.14
CA PRO A 60 -13.12 -6.07 -4.32
C PRO A 60 -11.87 -5.53 -5.02
N ALA A 61 -11.38 -4.38 -4.57
CA ALA A 61 -10.09 -3.90 -5.04
C ALA A 61 -8.99 -4.83 -4.53
N SER A 62 -7.92 -4.99 -5.29
CA SER A 62 -6.74 -5.74 -4.85
C SER A 62 -5.45 -5.00 -5.17
N VAL A 63 -4.46 -5.22 -4.34
CA VAL A 63 -3.10 -4.72 -4.49
C VAL A 63 -2.19 -5.93 -4.57
N TRP A 64 -1.32 -5.97 -5.54
CA TRP A 64 -0.32 -7.01 -5.75
C TRP A 64 1.02 -6.35 -5.50
N LEU A 65 1.82 -6.93 -4.62
CA LEU A 65 3.18 -6.46 -4.36
C LEU A 65 4.16 -7.20 -5.28
N ASP A 66 3.88 -8.48 -5.53
CA ASP A 66 4.56 -9.32 -6.52
C ASP A 66 3.56 -10.38 -7.06
N ALA A 67 4.08 -11.46 -7.66
CA ALA A 67 3.26 -12.56 -8.17
C ALA A 67 2.63 -13.46 -7.09
N GLU A 68 3.16 -13.44 -5.86
CA GLU A 68 2.80 -14.34 -4.76
C GLU A 68 2.00 -13.64 -3.65
N HIS A 69 2.18 -12.33 -3.50
CA HIS A 69 1.58 -11.51 -2.46
C HIS A 69 0.45 -10.65 -3.03
N GLN A 70 -0.76 -11.19 -2.92
CA GLN A 70 -1.99 -10.46 -3.17
C GLN A 70 -2.60 -9.97 -1.87
N LEU A 71 -2.87 -8.68 -1.85
CA LEU A 71 -3.70 -8.01 -0.89
C LEU A 71 -5.10 -7.78 -1.47
N VAL A 72 -6.14 -8.36 -0.87
CA VAL A 72 -7.52 -7.98 -1.16
C VAL A 72 -7.97 -6.88 -0.19
N LEU A 73 -8.37 -5.74 -0.77
CA LEU A 73 -9.02 -4.62 -0.07
C LEU A 73 -10.52 -4.91 -0.06
N THR A 74 -11.01 -5.72 0.88
CA THR A 74 -12.43 -6.09 0.96
C THR A 74 -13.30 -4.86 1.20
N ASP A 75 -14.36 -4.67 0.41
CA ASP A 75 -15.72 -5.18 0.71
C ASP A 75 -16.48 -5.75 -0.53
N PRO A 76 -17.36 -6.77 -0.41
CA PRO A 76 -18.43 -7.02 -1.38
C PRO A 76 -19.53 -5.96 -1.25
N ALA A 77 -19.92 -5.34 -2.37
CA ALA A 77 -20.89 -4.25 -2.44
C ALA A 77 -22.32 -4.63 -2.00
N VAL A 78 -22.59 -4.74 -0.70
CA VAL A 78 -23.94 -4.69 -0.14
C VAL A 78 -23.89 -4.04 1.25
N LEU A 79 -24.42 -2.82 1.33
CA LEU A 79 -24.74 -2.01 2.51
C LEU A 79 -23.65 -1.08 3.08
N ALA A 80 -24.14 0.14 3.34
CA ALA A 80 -23.40 1.27 3.87
C ALA A 80 -22.83 1.00 5.27
N HIS A 81 -21.66 1.59 5.51
CA HIS A 81 -20.90 1.63 6.77
C HIS A 81 -20.08 0.36 7.07
N VAL A 82 -18.75 0.43 6.83
CA VAL A 82 -17.65 0.05 7.74
C VAL A 82 -16.32 -0.09 6.96
N VAL A 83 -15.22 0.05 7.70
CA VAL A 83 -13.86 0.45 7.34
C VAL A 83 -12.92 -0.74 7.06
N GLY A 84 -12.20 -0.67 5.93
CA GLY A 84 -10.86 -1.21 5.63
C GLY A 84 -10.45 -2.59 6.18
N GLY A 85 -10.54 -3.64 5.37
CA GLY A 85 -9.87 -4.92 5.63
C GLY A 85 -8.82 -5.21 4.56
N VAL A 86 -7.62 -5.60 4.99
CA VAL A 86 -6.53 -6.05 4.12
C VAL A 86 -6.35 -7.55 4.36
N VAL A 87 -6.53 -8.37 3.34
CA VAL A 87 -6.28 -9.81 3.44
C VAL A 87 -4.84 -10.09 3.03
N LEU A 88 -3.92 -10.18 4.00
CA LEU A 88 -2.53 -10.68 3.82
C LEU A 88 -2.36 -12.13 4.33
N ALA A 89 -3.38 -12.64 5.02
CA ALA A 89 -3.51 -14.02 5.49
C ALA A 89 -4.99 -14.40 5.32
N ARG A 90 -5.35 -15.68 5.49
CA ARG A 90 -6.76 -16.14 5.44
C ARG A 90 -7.72 -15.38 6.39
N ASP A 91 -7.17 -14.59 7.32
CA ASP A 91 -7.90 -13.72 8.24
C ASP A 91 -7.79 -12.22 7.86
N PRO A 92 -8.89 -11.46 7.96
CA PRO A 92 -8.89 -10.03 7.65
C PRO A 92 -8.02 -9.23 8.63
N LEU A 93 -7.12 -8.40 8.08
CA LEU A 93 -6.25 -7.53 8.86
C LEU A 93 -6.92 -6.16 9.11
N PRO A 94 -6.96 -5.67 10.36
CA PRO A 94 -7.55 -4.37 10.67
C PRO A 94 -6.71 -3.22 10.10
N PRO A 95 -7.31 -2.05 9.77
CA PRO A 95 -6.62 -0.92 9.14
C PRO A 95 -5.39 -0.43 9.93
N GLY A 96 -5.43 -0.48 11.27
CA GLY A 96 -4.31 -0.04 12.08
C GLY A 96 -3.05 -0.90 11.92
N ARG A 97 -3.16 -2.12 11.41
CA ARG A 97 -2.04 -3.06 11.24
C ARG A 97 -1.50 -3.12 9.80
N LEU A 98 -2.13 -2.44 8.85
CA LEU A 98 -1.72 -2.47 7.43
C LEU A 98 -0.29 -1.98 7.22
N PRO A 99 0.11 -0.83 7.79
CA PRO A 99 1.44 -0.28 7.53
C PRO A 99 2.55 -1.27 7.88
N GLY A 100 2.47 -1.88 9.07
CA GLY A 100 3.49 -2.84 9.54
C GLY A 100 3.46 -4.18 8.81
N ALA A 101 2.32 -4.58 8.26
CA ALA A 101 2.23 -5.82 7.49
C ALA A 101 2.67 -5.64 6.02
N LEU A 102 2.50 -4.44 5.46
CA LEU A 102 2.86 -4.12 4.07
C LEU A 102 4.31 -3.69 3.90
N ALA A 103 4.89 -3.03 4.91
CA ALA A 103 6.28 -2.57 4.85
C ALA A 103 7.30 -3.66 4.49
N PRO A 104 7.34 -4.84 5.15
CA PRO A 104 8.33 -5.87 4.81
C PRO A 104 8.13 -6.43 3.38
N LEU A 105 6.87 -6.52 2.93
CA LEU A 105 6.54 -6.98 1.58
C LEU A 105 6.98 -5.97 0.51
N LEU A 106 6.76 -4.67 0.77
CA LEU A 106 7.24 -3.59 -0.10
C LEU A 106 8.77 -3.54 -0.16
N VAL A 107 9.45 -3.67 0.99
CA VAL A 107 10.92 -3.73 1.03
C VAL A 107 11.42 -4.90 0.20
N THR A 108 10.84 -6.09 0.39
CA THR A 108 11.19 -7.29 -0.39
C THR A 108 10.96 -7.07 -1.89
N THR A 109 9.80 -6.53 -2.27
CA THR A 109 9.47 -6.20 -3.67
C THR A 109 10.50 -5.24 -4.27
N VAL A 110 10.86 -4.18 -3.55
CA VAL A 110 11.83 -3.18 -4.03
C VAL A 110 13.22 -3.78 -4.19
N LEU A 111 13.63 -4.65 -3.27
CA LEU A 111 14.91 -5.36 -3.35
C LEU A 111 14.94 -6.32 -4.54
N ASP A 112 13.88 -7.12 -4.73
CA ASP A 112 13.80 -8.12 -5.79
C ASP A 112 13.72 -7.48 -7.18
N GLN A 113 13.04 -6.35 -7.31
CA GLN A 113 12.91 -5.63 -8.57
C GLN A 113 14.08 -4.68 -8.85
N GLY A 114 14.96 -4.44 -7.88
CA GLY A 114 16.05 -3.47 -8.01
C GLY A 114 15.57 -2.03 -8.24
N SER A 115 14.40 -1.68 -7.68
CA SER A 115 13.70 -0.40 -7.91
C SER A 115 13.90 0.62 -6.79
N GLN A 116 15.03 0.52 -6.06
CA GLN A 116 15.30 1.38 -4.91
C GLN A 116 15.25 2.88 -5.24
N PRO A 117 15.83 3.38 -6.35
CA PRO A 117 15.78 4.81 -6.68
C PRO A 117 14.35 5.33 -6.85
N GLU A 118 13.52 4.61 -7.60
CA GLU A 118 12.13 4.97 -7.88
C GLU A 118 11.27 4.90 -6.63
N ALA A 119 11.43 3.83 -5.83
CA ALA A 119 10.72 3.66 -4.57
C ALA A 119 11.07 4.78 -3.58
N ALA A 120 12.34 5.18 -3.49
CA ALA A 120 12.78 6.29 -2.64
C ALA A 120 12.07 7.61 -3.01
N VAL A 121 11.94 7.92 -4.31
CA VAL A 121 11.24 9.11 -4.81
C VAL A 121 9.75 9.05 -4.44
N VAL A 122 9.09 7.92 -4.73
CA VAL A 122 7.65 7.75 -4.47
C VAL A 122 7.32 7.85 -2.98
N LEU A 123 8.08 7.17 -2.12
CA LEU A 123 7.89 7.20 -0.67
C LEU A 123 8.17 8.58 -0.07
N THR A 124 9.19 9.27 -0.57
CA THR A 124 9.51 10.65 -0.14
C THR A 124 8.38 11.60 -0.51
N ALA A 125 7.90 11.54 -1.76
CA ALA A 125 6.77 12.36 -2.21
C ALA A 125 5.50 12.06 -1.40
N ALA A 126 5.26 10.80 -1.03
CA ALA A 126 4.13 10.39 -0.21
C ALA A 126 4.25 10.91 1.23
N ARG A 127 5.44 10.85 1.84
CA ARG A 127 5.74 11.44 3.15
C ARG A 127 5.40 12.92 3.16
N GLU A 128 6.01 13.69 2.25
CA GLU A 128 5.83 15.15 2.16
C GLU A 128 4.37 15.53 1.87
N SER A 129 3.68 14.76 1.03
CA SER A 129 2.27 14.99 0.75
C SER A 129 1.44 14.74 1.99
N SER A 130 1.62 13.61 2.67
CA SER A 130 0.84 13.23 3.86
C SER A 130 1.00 14.22 5.02
N GLU A 131 2.18 14.81 5.19
CA GLU A 131 2.46 15.83 6.21
C GLU A 131 1.68 17.13 5.97
N ARG A 132 1.42 17.49 4.70
CA ARG A 132 0.62 18.68 4.35
C ARG A 132 -0.87 18.54 4.66
N TRP A 133 -1.36 17.31 4.81
CA TRP A 133 -2.77 17.01 5.08
C TRP A 133 -3.04 16.67 6.54
N GLN A 134 -2.05 16.80 7.43
CA GLN A 134 -2.25 16.66 8.87
C GLN A 134 -2.77 18.00 9.45
N PRO A 135 -3.94 18.01 10.13
CA PRO A 135 -4.51 19.20 10.75
C PRO A 135 -3.71 19.71 11.96
#